data_AF-A0A957Q9A2-F1
#
_entry.id   AF-A0A957Q9A2-F1
#
_cell.length_a   1.000
_cell.length_b   1.000
_cell.length_c   1.000
_cell.angle_alpha   90.00
_cell.angle_beta   90.00
_cell.angle_gamma   90.00
#
_symmetry.space_group_name_H-M   'P 1'
#
loop_
_entity.id
_entity.type
_entity.pdbx_description
1 polymer ?
#
loop_
_entity_poly.entity_id
_entity_poly.type
_entity_poly.pdbx_seq_one_letter_code
_entity_poly.pdbx_strand_id
1 'polypeptide(L)'
;AVGIAIDPMTLENGCLLVVPGSHKGPVLSHHHSKGFFVGAVTEPDFEPRDAVPILVDAGGISIHHVRTLHGSAPNTSPNPRRLLLYQYCAND
;
A
#
# COMPACT_ATOMS: atom_id res chain seq x y z
N ALA A 1 3.78 -2.41 8.66
CA ALA A 1 4.20 -1.04 8.35
C ALA A 1 3.32 -0.07 9.10
N VAL A 2 3.90 1.00 9.64
CA VAL A 2 3.21 2.09 10.35
C VAL A 2 3.44 3.36 9.55
N GLY A 3 2.38 3.88 8.94
CA GLY A 3 2.42 5.10 8.14
C GLY A 3 1.85 6.28 8.92
N ILE A 4 2.63 7.33 9.10
CA ILE A 4 2.21 8.59 9.72
C ILE A 4 1.91 9.58 8.59
N ALA A 5 0.66 10.02 8.50
CA ALA A 5 0.20 10.95 7.49
C ALA A 5 0.72 12.35 7.81
N ILE A 6 1.60 12.89 6.96
CA ILE A 6 2.07 14.28 7.08
C ILE A 6 1.05 15.22 6.44
N ASP A 7 0.48 14.80 5.31
CA ASP A 7 -0.64 15.43 4.62
C ASP A 7 -1.90 14.57 4.76
N PRO A 8 -3.12 15.12 4.57
CA PRO A 8 -4.34 14.31 4.48
C PRO A 8 -4.22 13.24 3.38
N MET A 9 -4.77 12.06 3.62
CA MET A 9 -4.80 10.93 2.67
C MET A 9 -6.23 10.82 2.14
N THR A 10 -6.46 11.30 0.93
CA THR A 10 -7.78 11.33 0.28
C THR A 10 -7.80 10.44 -0.95
N LEU A 11 -9.00 10.17 -1.50
CA LEU A 11 -9.09 9.44 -2.77
C LEU A 11 -8.35 10.18 -3.89
N GLU A 12 -8.52 11.50 -3.97
CA GLU A 12 -7.99 12.33 -5.06
C GLU A 12 -6.46 12.46 -5.03
N ASN A 13 -5.86 12.53 -3.84
CA ASN A 13 -4.41 12.61 -3.72
C ASN A 13 -3.72 11.24 -3.64
N GLY A 14 -4.48 10.17 -3.85
CA GLY A 14 -3.98 8.81 -4.00
C GLY A 14 -3.72 8.12 -2.67
N CYS A 15 -4.68 8.10 -1.74
CA CYS A 15 -4.57 7.34 -0.47
C CYS A 15 -4.18 5.86 -0.68
N LEU A 16 -3.77 5.21 0.41
CA LEU A 16 -3.47 3.79 0.40
C LEU A 16 -4.76 2.99 0.11
N LEU A 17 -4.70 2.07 -0.83
CA LEU A 17 -5.70 1.04 -1.08
C LEU A 17 -5.18 -0.27 -0.49
N VAL A 18 -6.07 -1.04 0.15
CA VAL A 18 -5.72 -2.35 0.72
C VAL A 18 -6.77 -3.38 0.38
N VAL A 19 -6.37 -4.64 0.20
CA VAL A 19 -7.32 -5.76 0.11
C VAL A 19 -7.44 -6.40 1.50
N PRO A 20 -8.57 -6.26 2.23
CA PRO A 20 -8.70 -6.80 3.58
C PRO A 20 -8.46 -8.32 3.63
N GLY A 21 -7.79 -8.80 4.68
CA GLY A 21 -7.53 -10.25 4.86
C GLY A 21 -6.43 -10.85 3.97
N SER A 22 -5.99 -10.16 2.92
CA SER A 22 -4.98 -10.64 1.94
C SER A 22 -3.65 -11.10 2.57
N HIS A 23 -3.26 -10.53 3.72
CA HIS A 23 -2.05 -10.92 4.45
C HIS A 23 -2.02 -12.39 4.90
N LYS A 24 -3.18 -13.06 4.92
CA LYS A 24 -3.31 -14.50 5.24
C LYS A 24 -3.17 -15.40 3.99
N GLY A 25 -3.29 -14.82 2.79
CA GLY A 25 -3.20 -15.53 1.52
C GLY A 25 -1.74 -15.73 1.04
N PRO A 26 -1.53 -16.23 -0.18
CA PRO A 26 -0.18 -16.43 -0.72
C PRO A 26 0.60 -15.12 -0.85
N VAL A 27 1.94 -15.22 -0.91
CA VAL A 27 2.79 -14.09 -1.27
C VAL A 27 2.90 -14.05 -2.79
N LEU A 28 2.36 -12.99 -3.41
CA LEU A 28 2.39 -12.81 -4.86
C LEU A 28 3.76 -12.28 -5.30
N SER A 29 4.21 -12.68 -6.50
CA SER A 29 5.50 -12.25 -7.03
C SER A 29 5.51 -10.76 -7.36
N HIS A 30 6.62 -10.12 -7.02
CA HIS A 30 6.95 -8.74 -7.41
C HIS A 30 8.16 -8.67 -8.35
N HIS A 31 8.52 -9.80 -8.96
CA HIS A 31 9.68 -9.93 -9.82
C HIS A 31 9.25 -10.18 -11.27
N HIS A 32 9.84 -9.44 -12.20
CA HIS A 32 9.70 -9.67 -13.63
C HIS A 32 10.23 -11.06 -14.02
N SER A 33 9.85 -11.58 -15.20
CA SER A 33 10.36 -12.86 -15.75
C SER A 33 11.89 -12.97 -15.87
N LYS A 34 12.60 -11.85 -15.73
CA LYS A 34 14.07 -11.75 -15.75
C LYS A 34 14.70 -11.68 -14.34
N GLY A 35 13.88 -11.77 -13.28
CA GLY A 35 14.32 -11.81 -11.88
C GLY A 35 14.46 -10.46 -11.18
N PHE A 36 14.13 -9.34 -11.81
CA PHE A 36 14.24 -8.00 -11.20
C PHE A 36 12.98 -7.60 -10.45
N PHE A 37 13.12 -7.01 -9.27
CA PHE A 37 12.01 -6.44 -8.50
C PHE A 37 11.41 -5.22 -9.22
N VAL A 38 10.09 -5.18 -9.35
CA VAL A 38 9.37 -4.11 -10.08
C VAL A 38 8.39 -3.31 -9.24
N GLY A 39 8.26 -3.62 -7.94
CA GLY A 39 7.40 -2.83 -7.04
C GLY A 39 5.88 -3.00 -7.27
N ALA A 40 5.47 -4.01 -8.03
CA ALA A 40 4.07 -4.32 -8.30
C ALA A 40 3.88 -5.85 -8.44
N VAL A 41 2.65 -6.33 -8.25
CA VAL A 41 2.31 -7.73 -8.50
C VAL A 41 2.46 -8.05 -9.99
N THR A 42 3.17 -9.12 -10.32
CA THR A 42 3.50 -9.48 -11.72
C THR A 42 2.65 -10.60 -12.30
N GLU A 43 1.68 -11.11 -11.54
CA GLU A 43 0.77 -12.15 -12.02
C GLU A 43 -0.15 -11.55 -13.10
N PRO A 44 -0.20 -12.12 -14.32
CA PRO A 44 -0.91 -11.52 -15.45
C PRO A 44 -2.40 -11.26 -15.21
N ASP A 45 -3.05 -12.13 -14.44
CA ASP A 45 -4.48 -12.07 -14.15
C ASP A 45 -4.77 -11.44 -12.77
N PHE A 46 -3.78 -10.77 -12.17
CA PHE A 46 -3.95 -10.11 -10.89
C PHE A 46 -4.84 -8.88 -11.05
N GLU A 47 -6.00 -8.95 -10.40
CA GLU A 47 -6.91 -7.84 -10.23
C GLU A 47 -7.06 -7.58 -8.73
N PRO A 48 -6.81 -6.35 -8.23
CA PRO A 48 -6.97 -6.01 -6.82
C PRO A 48 -8.46 -5.83 -6.47
N ARG A 49 -9.25 -6.89 -6.68
CA ARG A 49 -10.68 -6.94 -6.33
C ARG A 49 -10.84 -6.67 -4.84
N ASP A 50 -11.92 -5.98 -4.48
CA ASP A 50 -12.26 -5.65 -3.10
C ASP A 50 -11.24 -4.76 -2.37
N ALA A 51 -10.39 -4.05 -3.12
CA ALA A 51 -9.52 -3.04 -2.53
C ALA A 51 -10.36 -1.90 -1.93
N VAL A 52 -10.09 -1.56 -0.68
CA VAL A 52 -10.75 -0.47 0.05
C VAL A 52 -9.76 0.67 0.33
N PRO A 53 -10.22 1.93 0.29
CA PRO A 53 -9.37 3.08 0.60
C PRO A 53 -9.15 3.23 2.10
N ILE A 54 -7.95 3.67 2.47
CA ILE A 54 -7.57 4.05 3.82
C ILE A 54 -7.41 5.56 3.87
N LEU A 55 -8.49 6.24 4.28
CA LEU A 55 -8.53 7.67 4.47
C LEU A 55 -7.98 8.03 5.86
N VAL A 56 -7.08 9.00 5.91
CA VAL A 56 -6.37 9.39 7.13
C VAL A 56 -6.13 10.88 7.10
N ASP A 57 -6.55 11.59 8.14
CA ASP A 57 -6.24 13.02 8.28
C ASP A 57 -4.75 13.24 8.58
N ALA A 58 -4.25 14.46 8.34
CA ALA A 58 -2.90 14.82 8.71
C ALA A 58 -2.66 14.60 10.23
N GLY A 59 -1.53 13.98 10.57
CA GLY A 59 -1.20 13.52 11.92
C GLY A 59 -1.78 12.14 12.28
N GLY A 60 -2.70 11.60 11.46
CA GLY A 60 -3.25 10.27 11.65
C GLY A 60 -2.27 9.14 11.28
N ILE A 61 -2.61 7.93 11.71
CA ILE A 61 -1.75 6.74 11.54
C ILE A 61 -2.53 5.64 10.81
N SER A 62 -1.89 5.02 9.82
CA SER A 62 -2.31 3.76 9.23
C SER A 62 -1.35 2.64 9.64
N ILE A 63 -1.90 1.46 9.91
CA ILE A 63 -1.12 0.27 10.27
C ILE A 63 -1.62 -0.90 9.43
N HIS A 64 -0.71 -1.57 8.74
CA HIS A 64 -1.02 -2.80 8.01
C HIS A 64 0.13 -3.82 8.12
N HIS A 65 -0.20 -5.11 8.03
CA HIS A 65 0.79 -6.18 8.01
C HIS A 65 1.61 -6.14 6.71
N VAL A 66 2.89 -6.52 6.75
CA VAL A 66 3.81 -6.46 5.56
C VAL A 66 3.32 -7.26 4.35
N ARG A 67 2.56 -8.34 4.61
CA ARG A 67 1.94 -9.18 3.57
C ARG A 67 0.58 -8.69 3.07
N THR A 68 0.03 -7.61 3.64
CA THR A 68 -1.25 -7.07 3.17
C THR A 68 -1.04 -6.57 1.75
N LEU A 69 -1.85 -7.02 0.79
CA LEU A 69 -1.84 -6.42 -0.54
C LEU A 69 -2.27 -4.96 -0.41
N HIS A 70 -1.43 -4.08 -0.93
CA HIS A 70 -1.63 -2.66 -0.86
C HIS A 70 -1.02 -1.95 -2.07
N GLY A 71 -1.56 -0.79 -2.39
CA GLY A 71 -1.08 0.07 -3.47
C GLY A 71 -1.68 1.47 -3.32
N SER A 72 -1.35 2.38 -4.21
CA SER A 72 -1.99 3.70 -4.26
C SER A 72 -2.29 4.09 -5.69
N ALA A 73 -3.42 4.75 -5.89
CA ALA A 73 -3.70 5.41 -7.15
C ALA A 73 -2.72 6.58 -7.39
N PRO A 74 -2.51 6.99 -8.65
CA PRO A 74 -1.81 8.24 -8.96
C PRO A 74 -2.45 9.42 -8.24
N ASN A 75 -1.62 10.36 -7.76
CA ASN A 75 -2.12 11.61 -7.21
C ASN A 75 -2.55 12.52 -8.38
N THR A 76 -3.85 12.81 -8.46
CA THR A 76 -4.43 13.70 -9.48
C THR A 76 -4.77 15.09 -8.93
N SER A 77 -4.51 15.33 -7.65
CA SER A 77 -4.79 16.59 -6.95
C SER A 77 -3.62 17.58 -7.08
N PRO A 78 -3.82 18.88 -6.78
CA PRO A 78 -2.72 19.85 -6.70
C PRO A 78 -1.90 19.73 -5.41
N ASN A 79 -2.31 18.89 -4.46
CA ASN A 79 -1.72 18.81 -3.13
C ASN A 79 -0.75 17.63 -3.01
N PRO A 80 0.35 17.77 -2.25
CA PRO A 80 1.23 16.62 -1.97
C PRO A 80 0.53 15.58 -1.09
N ARG A 81 1.06 14.35 -1.13
CA ARG A 81 0.69 13.24 -0.24
C ARG A 81 1.95 12.65 0.39
N ARG A 82 2.48 13.29 1.44
CA ARG A 82 3.67 12.84 2.14
C ARG A 82 3.31 11.88 3.27
N LEU A 83 4.04 10.77 3.35
CA LEU A 83 3.87 9.72 4.35
C LEU A 83 5.24 9.40 4.95
N LEU A 84 5.34 9.43 6.28
CA LEU A 84 6.49 8.86 6.98
C LEU A 84 6.20 7.39 7.30
N LEU A 85 7.05 6.48 6.83
CA LEU A 85 6.83 5.05 6.97
C LEU A 85 7.88 4.42 7.89
N TYR A 86 7.40 3.83 8.99
CA TYR A 86 8.21 2.96 9.83
C TYR A 86 7.90 1.49 9.54
N GLN A 87 8.96 0.69 9.42
CA GLN A 87 8.86 -0.76 9.24
C GLN A 87 9.44 -1.45 10.46
N TYR A 88 8.77 -2.50 10.89
CA TYR A 88 9.12 -3.30 12.05
C TYR A 88 9.07 -4.76 11.66
N CYS A 89 10.04 -5.52 12.11
CA CYS A 89 10.02 -6.98 12.10
C CYS A 89 10.28 -7.48 13.52
N ALA A 90 9.89 -8.73 13.78
CA ALA A 90 10.32 -9.40 14.99
C ALA A 90 11.83 -9.70 14.90
N ASN A 91 12.45 -9.96 16.06
CA ASN A 91 13.89 -10.19 16.18
C ASN A 91 14.27 -11.68 16.16
N ASP A 92 13.26 -12.57 16.12
CA ASP A 92 13.40 -14.02 16.17
C ASP A 92 13.58 -14.66 14.78
#